data_AF-A0A8S1Q7Q5-F1
#
_entry.id   AF-A0A8S1Q7Q5-F1
#
_cell.length_a   1.000
_cell.length_b   1.000
_cell.length_c   1.000
_cell.angle_alpha   90.00
_cell.angle_beta   90.00
_cell.angle_gamma   90.00
#
_symmetry.space_group_name_H-M   'P 1'
#
loop_
_entity.id
_entity.type
_entity.pdbx_description
1 polymer ?
#
loop_
_entity_poly.entity_id
_entity_poly.type
_entity_poly.pdbx_seq_one_letter_code
_entity_poly.pdbx_strand_id
1 'polypeptide(L)'
;MPKEIQDVKVFLSLMKGNEAQGKDASKEPKKNLYIKESKKITKFKLRGKKYLFTFKTADKNKAQKIQQTLPQNVNKIVIGNGGKKQQNKKKQKK
;
A
#
# COMPACT_ATOMS: atom_id res chain seq x y z
N MET A 1 -2.16 14.66 7.18
CA MET A 1 -1.18 14.29 8.24
C MET A 1 -0.71 12.85 8.07
N PRO A 2 0.55 12.52 8.35
CA PRO A 2 1.04 11.13 8.33
C PRO A 2 0.57 10.35 9.57
N LYS A 3 0.28 9.05 9.41
CA LYS A 3 0.00 8.11 10.49
C LYS A 3 0.77 6.81 10.24
N GLU A 4 1.43 6.27 11.26
CA GLU A 4 2.11 4.98 11.19
C GLU A 4 1.16 3.87 11.67
N ILE A 5 1.20 2.71 10.99
CA ILE A 5 0.48 1.50 11.38
C ILE A 5 1.53 0.44 11.73
N GLN A 6 1.42 -0.14 12.92
CA GLN A 6 2.33 -1.18 13.41
C GLN A 6 1.83 -2.60 13.09
N ASP A 7 0.51 -2.82 13.10
CA ASP A 7 -0.07 -4.13 12.84
C ASP A 7 -0.40 -4.33 11.35
N VAL A 8 0.08 -5.45 10.80
CA VAL A 8 -0.19 -5.90 9.44
C VAL A 8 -1.69 -6.11 9.20
N LYS A 9 -2.44 -6.64 10.19
CA LYS A 9 -3.88 -6.91 10.05
C LYS A 9 -4.65 -5.61 9.83
N VAL A 10 -4.34 -4.60 10.64
CA VAL A 10 -4.93 -3.26 10.51
C VAL A 10 -4.61 -2.66 9.14
N PHE A 11 -3.37 -2.81 8.66
CA PHE A 11 -2.97 -2.35 7.33
C PHE A 11 -3.78 -3.01 6.21
N LEU A 12 -3.94 -4.34 6.24
CA LEU A 12 -4.70 -5.08 5.23
C LEU A 12 -6.20 -4.73 5.26
N SER A 13 -6.78 -4.53 6.45
CA SER A 13 -8.18 -4.08 6.58
C SER A 13 -8.39 -2.68 5.98
N LEU A 14 -7.48 -1.73 6.26
CA LEU A 14 -7.53 -0.38 5.66
C LEU A 14 -7.34 -0.40 4.15
N MET A 15 -6.58 -1.35 3.63
CA MET A 15 -6.41 -1.54 2.19
C MET A 15 -7.69 -2.02 1.51
N LYS A 16 -8.38 -2.99 2.13
CA LYS A 16 -9.67 -3.52 1.65
C LYS A 16 -10.81 -2.51 1.76
N GLY A 17 -10.61 -1.39 2.47
CA GLY A 17 -11.66 -0.39 2.71
C GLY A 17 -12.55 -0.72 3.91
N ASN A 18 -12.16 -1.72 4.71
CA ASN A 18 -12.88 -2.05 5.93
C ASN A 18 -12.45 -1.08 7.05
N GLU A 19 -13.40 -0.64 7.86
CA GLU A 19 -13.15 0.19 9.04
C GLU A 19 -12.34 -0.62 10.06
N ALA A 20 -11.02 -0.55 9.96
CA ALA A 20 -10.14 -1.17 10.94
C ALA A 20 -10.12 -0.35 12.25
N GLN A 21 -10.29 0.97 12.17
CA GLN A 21 -10.25 1.91 13.30
C GLN A 21 -10.83 3.29 12.85
N GLY A 22 -12.14 3.49 12.99
CA GLY A 22 -12.77 4.82 12.94
C GLY A 22 -13.06 5.45 11.57
N LYS A 23 -13.93 6.48 11.61
CA LYS A 23 -14.58 7.24 10.51
C LYS A 23 -13.64 7.83 9.43
N ASP A 24 -12.33 7.69 9.59
CA ASP A 24 -11.30 8.26 8.73
C ASP A 24 -10.82 7.32 7.61
N ALA A 25 -11.14 6.03 7.72
CA ALA A 25 -10.96 5.07 6.63
C ALA A 25 -12.08 5.26 5.59
N SER A 26 -11.71 5.40 4.32
CA SER A 26 -12.74 5.41 3.26
C SER A 26 -13.33 4.01 3.18
N LYS A 27 -14.66 3.88 3.16
CA LYS A 27 -15.37 2.61 2.94
C LYS A 27 -15.01 1.93 1.61
N GLU A 28 -14.34 2.66 0.72
CA GLU A 28 -13.87 2.14 -0.56
C GLU A 28 -12.45 1.55 -0.49
N PRO A 29 -12.21 0.42 -1.19
CA PRO A 29 -10.89 -0.17 -1.29
C PRO A 29 -9.91 0.79 -1.96
N LYS A 30 -8.67 0.75 -1.50
CA LYS A 30 -7.65 1.71 -1.93
C LYS A 30 -7.07 1.31 -3.28
N LYS A 31 -7.33 2.13 -4.29
CA LYS A 31 -6.88 1.88 -5.67
C LYS A 31 -5.37 1.95 -5.84
N ASN A 32 -4.66 2.75 -5.04
CA ASN A 32 -3.23 2.98 -5.19
C ASN A 32 -2.48 2.65 -3.90
N LEU A 33 -1.41 1.87 -4.03
CA LEU A 33 -0.45 1.60 -2.97
C LEU A 33 0.94 2.05 -3.41
N TYR A 34 1.56 2.91 -2.61
CA TYR A 34 2.90 3.39 -2.89
C TYR A 34 3.91 2.60 -2.06
N ILE A 35 4.86 1.96 -2.71
CA ILE A 35 5.87 1.12 -2.06
C ILE A 35 7.20 1.83 -2.18
N LYS A 36 7.79 2.21 -1.05
CA LYS A 36 9.17 2.74 -1.01
C LYS A 36 10.07 1.68 -0.43
N GLU A 37 10.89 1.10 -1.30
CA GLU A 37 11.92 0.14 -0.92
C GLU A 37 13.19 0.91 -0.56
N SER A 38 13.80 0.57 0.56
CA SER A 38 15.08 1.09 1.00
C SER A 38 15.94 -0.07 1.45
N LYS A 39 17.27 0.11 1.49
CA LYS A 39 18.24 -0.97 1.77
C LYS A 39 17.89 -1.82 3.00
N LYS A 40 17.34 -1.19 4.04
CA LYS A 40 17.02 -1.84 5.33
C LYS A 40 15.52 -1.99 5.61
N ILE A 41 14.65 -1.20 4.96
CA ILE A 41 13.24 -1.09 5.34
C ILE A 41 12.40 -0.89 4.08
N THR A 42 11.29 -1.61 4.00
CA THR A 42 10.24 -1.39 3.01
C THR A 42 9.08 -0.65 3.67
N LYS A 43 8.64 0.45 3.04
CA LYS A 43 7.51 1.27 3.49
C LYS A 43 6.36 1.15 2.51
N PHE A 44 5.22 0.68 3.01
CA PHE A 44 3.95 0.62 2.29
C PHE A 44 3.11 1.83 2.68
N LYS A 45 2.83 2.71 1.72
CA LYS A 45 2.14 3.98 1.96
C LYS A 45 0.79 3.99 1.24
N LEU A 46 -0.25 4.25 2.02
CA LEU A 46 -1.64 4.17 1.59
C LEU A 46 -2.31 5.53 1.82
N ARG A 47 -2.85 6.12 0.74
CA ARG A 47 -3.49 7.43 0.82
C ARG A 47 -4.93 7.32 1.32
N GLY A 48 -5.16 7.83 2.52
CA GLY A 48 -6.48 8.11 3.09
C GLY A 48 -7.05 9.45 2.60
N LYS A 49 -8.29 9.75 2.98
CA LYS A 49 -8.89 11.08 2.74
C LYS A 49 -8.13 12.14 3.56
N LYS A 50 -7.97 11.89 4.87
CA LYS A 50 -7.30 12.79 5.82
C LYS A 50 -5.83 12.44 6.09
N TYR A 51 -5.49 11.15 6.07
CA TYR A 51 -4.17 10.66 6.48
C TYR A 51 -3.40 9.95 5.37
N LEU A 52 -2.07 9.96 5.50
CA LEU A 52 -1.18 9.05 4.79
C LEU A 52 -0.79 7.94 5.76
N PHE A 53 -1.32 6.75 5.56
CA PHE A 53 -1.02 5.60 6.38
C PHE A 53 0.26 4.93 5.90
N THR A 54 1.19 4.65 6.80
CA THR A 54 2.45 3.98 6.47
C THR A 54 2.62 2.73 7.33
N PHE A 55 2.79 1.58 6.68
CA PHE A 55 3.28 0.36 7.33
C PHE A 55 4.75 0.16 6.95
N LYS A 56 5.62 -0.05 7.93
CA LYS A 56 7.06 -0.25 7.73
C LYS A 56 7.46 -1.65 8.17
N THR A 57 8.27 -2.33 7.38
CA THR A 57 8.85 -3.62 7.74
C THR A 57 10.32 -3.67 7.36
N ALA A 58 11.17 -4.16 8.26
CA ALA A 58 12.58 -4.45 7.96
C ALA A 58 12.75 -5.83 7.29
N ASP A 59 11.80 -6.73 7.53
CA ASP A 59 11.85 -8.12 7.08
C ASP A 59 11.38 -8.22 5.63
N LYS A 60 12.30 -8.63 4.74
CA LYS A 60 12.07 -8.74 3.29
C LYS A 60 11.03 -9.81 2.96
N ASN A 61 11.03 -10.92 3.69
CA ASN A 61 10.10 -12.02 3.46
C ASN A 61 8.66 -11.59 3.79
N LYS A 62 8.47 -10.85 4.88
CA LYS A 62 7.17 -10.26 5.22
C LYS A 62 6.73 -9.24 4.18
N ALA A 63 7.64 -8.41 3.67
CA ALA A 63 7.32 -7.45 2.61
C ALA A 63 6.82 -8.14 1.34
N GLN A 64 7.49 -9.19 0.89
CA GLN A 64 7.09 -9.96 -0.29
C GLN A 64 5.73 -10.64 -0.11
N LYS A 65 5.49 -11.27 1.05
CA LYS A 65 4.18 -11.86 1.37
C LYS A 65 3.07 -10.82 1.33
N ILE A 66 3.29 -9.67 1.97
CA ILE A 66 2.31 -8.56 1.95
C ILE A 66 2.03 -8.16 0.51
N GLN A 67 3.06 -7.97 -0.33
CA GLN A 67 2.89 -7.62 -1.75
C GLN A 67 2.08 -8.66 -2.54
N GLN A 68 2.20 -9.94 -2.22
CA GLN A 68 1.44 -11.04 -2.84
C GLN A 68 -0.02 -11.09 -2.37
N THR A 69 -0.29 -10.81 -1.10
CA THR A 69 -1.65 -10.81 -0.53
C THR A 69 -2.53 -9.66 -1.02
N LEU A 70 -1.92 -8.63 -1.63
CA LEU A 70 -2.64 -7.48 -2.19
C LEU A 70 -3.56 -7.92 -3.33
N PRO A 71 -4.87 -7.55 -3.30
CA PRO A 71 -5.77 -7.83 -4.41
C PRO A 71 -5.29 -7.17 -5.72
N GLN A 72 -5.55 -7.84 -6.84
CA GLN A 72 -5.05 -7.46 -8.18
C GLN A 72 -5.61 -6.11 -8.68
N ASN A 73 -6.73 -5.65 -8.10
CA ASN A 73 -7.35 -4.37 -8.42
C ASN A 73 -6.60 -3.15 -7.86
N VAL A 74 -5.50 -3.35 -7.11
CA VAL A 74 -4.69 -2.26 -6.56
C VAL A 74 -3.46 -1.98 -7.40
N ASN A 75 -3.34 -0.73 -7.85
CA ASN A 75 -2.17 -0.22 -8.55
C ASN A 75 -1.00 -0.05 -7.58
N LYS A 76 0.05 -0.86 -7.78
CA LYS A 76 1.29 -0.81 -7.00
C LYS A 76 2.24 0.19 -7.67
N ILE A 77 2.59 1.26 -6.96
CA ILE A 77 3.49 2.31 -7.44
C ILE A 77 4.77 2.23 -6.61
N VAL A 78 5.83 1.68 -7.20
CA VAL A 78 7.15 1.61 -6.55
C VAL A 78 7.86 2.96 -6.68
N ILE A 79 8.34 3.51 -5.57
CA ILE A 79 9.03 4.80 -5.48
C ILE A 79 10.48 4.57 -5.06
N GLY A 80 11.44 4.89 -5.95
CA GLY A 80 12.88 4.86 -5.69
C GLY A 80 13.60 6.07 -6.27
N ASN A 81 14.84 6.31 -5.85
CA ASN A 81 15.67 7.45 -6.32
C ASN A 81 16.25 7.26 -7.74
N GLY A 82 15.89 6.20 -8.44
CA GLY A 82 16.22 6.00 -9.84
C GLY A 82 15.44 4.82 -10.40
N GLY A 83 14.65 5.06 -11.46
CA GLY A 83 14.22 4.00 -12.37
C GLY A 83 12.77 3.51 -12.26
N LYS A 84 12.03 3.83 -13.32
CA LYS A 84 10.87 3.13 -13.90
C LYS A 84 9.55 3.20 -13.11
N LYS A 85 8.73 4.18 -13.50
CA LYS A 85 7.27 4.10 -13.43
C LYS A 85 6.84 2.76 -14.07
N GLN A 86 6.45 1.78 -13.27
CA GLN A 86 5.66 0.66 -13.79
C GLN A 86 4.30 1.23 -14.19
N GLN A 87 4.19 1.60 -15.46
CA GLN A 87 2.91 1.83 -16.13
C GLN A 87 2.21 0.48 -16.20
N ASN A 88 1.10 0.32 -15.50
CA ASN A 88 0.16 -0.76 -15.77
C ASN A 88 -0.28 -0.61 -17.23
N LYS A 89 0.19 -1.50 -18.12
CA LYS A 89 -0.36 -1.67 -19.46
C LYS A 89 -1.84 -2.03 -19.29
N LYS A 90 -2.73 -1.04 -19.44
CA LYS A 90 -4.13 -1.31 -19.76
C LYS A 90 -4.12 -2.06 -21.08
N LYS A 91 -4.22 -3.39 -21.04
CA LYS A 91 -4.75 -4.17 -22.17
C LYS A 91 -6.22 -3.75 -22.30
N GLN A 92 -6.48 -2.74 -23.13
CA GLN A 92 -7.80 -2.56 -23.71
C GLN A 92 -8.08 -3.83 -24.51
N LYS A 93 -9.08 -4.59 -24.08
CA LYS A 93 -9.64 -5.71 -24.82
C LYS A 93 -10.93 -5.22 -25.48
N LYS A 94 -11.00 -5.54 -26.76
CA LYS A 94 -12.09 -5.35 -27.74
C LYS A 94 -12.18 -3.95 -28.32
#